data_AF-A0A9P8RKQ2-F1
#
_entry.id   AF-A0A9P8RKQ2-F1
#
_cell.length_a   1.000
_cell.length_b   1.000
_cell.length_c   1.000
_cell.angle_alpha   90.00
_cell.angle_beta   90.00
_cell.angle_gamma   90.00
#
_symmetry.space_group_name_H-M   'P 1'
#
loop_
_entity.id
_entity.type
_entity.pdbx_description
1 polymer ?
#
loop_
_entity_poly.entity_id
_entity_poly.type
_entity_poly.pdbx_seq_one_letter_code
_entity_poly.pdbx_strand_id
1 'polypeptide(L)' 'MPGYGHKSLQDWGKHITLYLNKRQAIKGAILLIDGEVGPKSGDLMALELLQEAGLKTAIVLTKADKARHEEI' A
#
# COMPACT_ATOMS: atom_id res chain seq x y z
N MET A 1 6.38 7.94 1.66
CA MET A 1 7.21 7.03 0.81
C MET A 1 6.83 7.27 -0.64
N PRO A 2 7.73 7.05 -1.61
CA PRO A 2 7.32 7.05 -3.02
C PRO A 2 6.17 6.04 -3.24
N GLY A 3 5.32 6.28 -4.24
CA GLY A 3 4.27 5.33 -4.59
C GLY A 3 4.83 4.06 -5.24
N TYR A 4 4.09 2.95 -5.14
CA TYR A 4 4.41 1.63 -5.71
C TYR A 4 3.64 1.31 -7.00
N GLY A 5 2.86 2.28 -7.50
CA GLY A 5 2.00 2.11 -8.66
C GLY A 5 2.61 2.63 -9.96
N HIS A 6 1.75 3.11 -10.85
CA HIS A 6 2.15 3.62 -12.16
C HIS A 6 3.29 4.65 -12.06
N LYS A 7 4.42 4.38 -12.73
CA LYS A 7 5.68 5.15 -12.71
C LYS A 7 6.50 5.07 -11.41
N SER A 8 6.24 4.10 -10.52
CA SER A 8 7.14 3.82 -9.41
C SER A 8 8.52 3.38 -9.94
N LEU A 9 9.58 3.83 -9.28
CA LEU A 9 10.94 3.38 -9.57
C LEU A 9 11.03 1.86 -9.38
N GLN A 10 11.73 1.15 -10.28
CA GLN A 10 11.92 -0.30 -10.16
C GLN A 10 12.54 -0.71 -8.81
N ASP A 11 13.35 0.16 -8.20
CA ASP A 11 13.97 -0.08 -6.89
C ASP A 11 13.08 0.26 -5.69
N TRP A 12 11.80 0.60 -5.90
CA TRP A 12 10.88 0.95 -4.82
C TRP A 12 10.80 -0.14 -3.76
N GLY A 13 10.70 -1.41 -4.16
CA GLY A 13 10.65 -2.57 -3.26
C GLY A 13 11.83 -2.61 -2.29
N LYS A 14 13.06 -2.44 -2.80
CA LYS A 14 14.28 -2.44 -1.96
C LYS A 14 14.28 -1.27 -0.97
N HIS A 15 13.86 -0.09 -1.41
CA HIS A 15 13.81 1.09 -0.56
C HIS A 15 12.78 0.97 0.55
N ILE A 16 11.62 0.35 0.27
CA ILE A 16 10.61 0.16 1.33
C ILE A 16 11.06 -0.88 2.36
N THR A 17 11.61 -2.00 1.93
CA THR A 17 12.16 -3.01 2.85
C THR A 17 13.25 -2.41 3.75
N LEU A 18 14.15 -1.58 3.20
CA LEU A 18 15.17 -0.89 3.99
C LEU A 18 14.56 0.08 5.01
N TYR A 19 13.55 0.85 4.60
CA TYR A 19 12.89 1.82 5.48
C TYR A 19 12.13 1.13 6.63
N LEU A 20 11.41 0.05 6.34
CA LEU A 20 10.66 -0.73 7.34
C LEU A 20 11.59 -1.39 8.34
N ASN A 21 12.71 -1.97 7.89
CA ASN A 21 13.66 -2.66 8.75
C ASN A 21 14.53 -1.71 9.61
N LYS A 22 14.85 -0.50 9.13
CA LYS A 22 15.75 0.42 9.85
C LYS A 22 15.08 1.29 10.92
N ARG A 23 13.76 1.52 10.85
CA ARG A 23 13.06 2.40 11.80
C ARG A 23 12.30 1.61 12.87
N GLN A 24 12.91 1.50 14.05
CA GLN A 24 12.28 0.88 15.24
C GLN A 24 11.03 1.61 15.76
N ALA A 25 10.79 2.87 15.34
CA ALA A 25 9.64 3.66 15.80
C ALA A 25 8.34 3.37 15.04
N ILE A 26 8.35 2.56 13.96
CA ILE A 26 7.15 2.28 13.17
C ILE A 26 6.21 1.38 13.98
N LYS A 27 4.94 1.79 14.11
CA LYS A 27 3.90 1.06 14.87
C LYS A 27 2.84 0.40 13.98
N GLY A 28 2.89 0.64 12.68
CA GLY A 28 1.94 0.14 11.71
C GLY A 28 2.02 0.92 10.40
N ALA A 29 1.17 0.55 9.45
CA ALA A 29 1.07 1.17 8.14
C ALA A 29 -0.39 1.43 7.75
N ILE A 30 -0.59 2.40 6.86
CA ILE A 30 -1.87 2.64 6.20
C ILE A 30 -1.63 2.46 4.70
N LEU A 31 -2.35 1.53 4.08
CA LEU A 31 -2.30 1.27 2.64
C LEU A 31 -3.46 1.99 1.96
N LEU A 32 -3.15 2.92 1.06
CA LEU A 32 -4.15 3.71 0.33
C LEU A 32 -4.45 3.03 -1.01
N ILE A 33 -5.68 2.59 -1.20
CA ILE A 33 -6.14 1.97 -2.45
C ILE A 33 -7.13 2.92 -3.12
N ASP A 34 -7.06 3.03 -4.44
CA ASP A 34 -8.02 3.80 -5.22
C ASP A 34 -9.36 3.06 -5.27
N GLY A 35 -10.40 3.62 -4.64
CA GLY A 35 -11.73 3.02 -4.58
C GLY A 35 -12.50 3.05 -5.90
N GLU A 36 -12.11 3.93 -6.84
CA GLU A 36 -12.70 3.96 -8.19
C GLU A 36 -12.22 2.78 -9.04
N VAL A 37 -10.96 2.39 -8.88
CA VAL A 37 -10.31 1.37 -9.71
C VAL A 37 -10.24 0.00 -9.03
N GLY A 38 -10.26 -0.02 -7.70
CA GLY A 38 -10.06 -1.23 -6.90
C GLY A 38 -8.59 -1.63 -6.74
N PRO A 39 -8.32 -2.69 -5.97
CA PRO A 39 -6.97 -3.16 -5.69
C PRO A 39 -6.26 -3.69 -6.95
N LYS A 40 -4.97 -3.38 -7.07
CA LYS A 40 -4.09 -3.83 -8.14
C LYS A 40 -2.98 -4.73 -7.60
N SER A 41 -2.24 -5.37 -8.50
CA SER A 41 -1.09 -6.22 -8.13
C SER A 41 -0.05 -5.50 -7.26
N GLY A 42 0.17 -4.20 -7.49
CA GLY A 42 1.06 -3.39 -6.65
C GLY A 42 0.54 -3.22 -5.21
N ASP A 43 -0.77 -3.13 -5.01
CA ASP A 43 -1.37 -3.04 -3.67
C ASP A 43 -1.20 -4.36 -2.91
N LEU A 44 -1.36 -5.49 -3.60
CA LEU A 44 -1.14 -6.82 -3.03
C LEU A 44 0.33 -7.02 -2.65
N MET A 45 1.26 -6.66 -3.53
CA MET A 45 2.70 -6.72 -3.24
C MET A 45 3.07 -5.83 -2.04
N ALA A 46 2.52 -4.62 -1.95
CA ALA A 46 2.76 -3.73 -0.82
C ALA A 46 2.21 -4.31 0.49
N LEU A 47 1.04 -4.95 0.44
CA LEU A 47 0.45 -5.62 1.60
C LEU A 47 1.30 -6.81 2.07
N GLU A 48 1.82 -7.62 1.15
CA GLU A 48 2.75 -8.72 1.46
C GLU A 48 4.02 -8.20 2.15
N LEU A 49 4.65 -7.15 1.63
CA LEU A 49 5.84 -6.55 2.25
C LEU A 49 5.58 -6.02 3.66
N LEU A 50 4.41 -5.42 3.89
CA LEU A 50 4.01 -4.93 5.21
C LEU A 50 3.70 -6.08 6.19
N GLN A 51 3.12 -7.16 5.69
CA GLN A 51 2.87 -8.38 6.45
C GLN A 51 4.19 -9.06 6.85
N GLU A 52 5.13 -9.21 5.92
CA GLU A 52 6.48 -9.74 6.18
C GLU A 52 7.23 -8.90 7.21
N ALA A 53 7.05 -7.58 7.19
CA ALA A 53 7.61 -6.66 8.17
C ALA A 53 6.90 -6.70 9.54
N GLY A 54 5.85 -7.52 9.71
CA GLY A 54 5.10 -7.65 10.96
C GLY A 54 4.28 -6.42 11.34
N LEU A 55 3.93 -5.57 10.37
CA LEU A 55 3.24 -4.31 10.63
C LEU A 55 1.73 -4.48 10.61
N LYS A 56 1.08 -4.03 11.69
CA LYS A 56 -0.37 -3.80 11.69
C LYS A 56 -0.71 -2.82 10.57
N THR A 57 -1.51 -3.27 9.61
CA THR A 57 -1.82 -2.51 8.40
C THR A 57 -3.31 -2.25 8.31
N ALA A 58 -3.70 -0.98 8.19
CA ALA A 58 -5.06 -0.56 7.87
C ALA A 58 -5.17 -0.23 6.38
N ILE A 59 -6.25 -0.65 5.74
CA ILE A 59 -6.53 -0.30 4.34
C ILE A 59 -7.52 0.86 4.32
N VAL A 60 -7.23 1.88 3.51
CA VAL A 60 -8.12 3.02 3.29
C VAL A 60 -8.42 3.11 1.80
N LEU A 61 -9.70 2.99 1.47
CA LEU A 61 -10.20 3.25 0.13
C LEU A 61 -10.33 4.76 -0.06
N THR A 62 -9.60 5.28 -1.04
CA THR A 62 -9.54 6.70 -1.41
C THR A 62 -10.42 6.97 -2.63
N LYS A 63 -10.72 8.24 -2.93
CA LYS A 63 -11.63 8.64 -4.03
C LYS A 63 -13.00 7.95 -3.97
N ALA A 64 -13.52 7.77 -2.75
CA ALA A 64 -14.81 7.12 -2.53
C ALA A 64 -15.97 7.87 -3.21
N ASP A 65 -15.83 9.17 -3.46
CA ASP A 65 -16.76 9.98 -4.25
C ASP A 65 -16.91 9.52 -5.72
N LYS A 66 -15.92 8.76 -6.23
CA LYS A 66 -15.89 8.24 -7.60
C LYS A 66 -16.12 6.73 -7.67
N ALA A 67 -16.15 6.06 -6.54
CA ALA A 67 -16.43 4.63 -6.49
C ALA A 67 -17.84 4.39 -7.04
N ARG A 68 -17.95 3.52 -8.04
CA ARG A 68 -19.26 3.08 -8.53
C ARG A 68 -19.83 2.12 -7.49
N HIS A 69 -21.04 2.40 -7.01
CA HIS A 69 -21.80 1.43 -6.24
C HIS A 69 -22.21 0.30 -7.18
N GLU A 70 -21.46 -0.80 -7.19
CA GLU A 70 -22.02 -2.09 -7.59
C GLU A 70 -22.75 -2.65 -6.37
N GLU A 71 -24.08 -2.53 -6.37
CA GLU A 71 -24.94 -3.28 -5.47
C GLU A 71 -24.77 -4.77 -5.82
N ILE A 72 -24.34 -5.55 -4.82
CA ILE A 72 -24.31 -7.02 -4.87
C ILE A 72 -25.70 -7.56 -4.62
#